data_AF-A0A4Q2D0T0-F1
#
_entry.id   AF-A0A4Q2D0T0-F1
#
_cell.length_a   1.000
_cell.length_b   1.000
_cell.length_c   1.000
_cell.angle_alpha   90.00
_cell.angle_beta   90.00
_cell.angle_gamma   90.00
#
_symmetry.space_group_name_H-M   'P 1'
#
loop_
_entity.id
_entity.type
_entity.pdbx_description
1 polymer ?
#
loop_
_entity_poly.entity_id
_entity_poly.type
_entity_poly.pdbx_seq_one_letter_code
_entity_poly.pdbx_strand_id
1 'polypeptide(L)'
;MASELYPYPAELDSDDEGSIEYDWENDSQIDDDGLSFDMDRLQIRGGSAVPGTPLSGTPPPRATRPPNNTTAHLCAPPKPLCVACKARSVYKNYVTCSLACIEKLCKDGPVDTTMCTYCHRRTKITGKDQCGETCAENAKIACLLCKVRPRNRRYHLCGKTCKSIATKSTPLILEIPKGHMTYDMVETKFKKGWSAPATRGPQPTISKIYKIIENDEFLRPYELYRQRVGPKESYSCGLCNILKTSFNVDVAKGNGAFGKAIYTSTASNKAFSFCGAAGAMLLTKVVLGKVKQVNGWNEVMSCPPGFDSVVFDRKFGTHNLNETIVYSNDAIRPVFLIIFQ
;
A
#
# COMPACT_ATOMS: atom_id res chain seq x y z
N MET A 1 -25.21 22.94 25.66
CA MET A 1 -24.04 22.04 25.77
C MET A 1 -23.20 22.21 24.52
N ALA A 2 -22.10 22.96 24.62
CA ALA A 2 -21.24 23.31 23.51
C ALA A 2 -20.29 22.14 23.19
N SER A 3 -20.35 21.67 21.96
CA SER A 3 -19.43 20.68 21.40
C SER A 3 -18.11 21.39 21.10
N GLU A 4 -17.05 21.04 21.83
CA GLU A 4 -15.71 21.56 21.62
C GLU A 4 -15.25 21.26 20.18
N LEU A 5 -15.07 22.33 19.40
CA LEU A 5 -14.38 22.27 18.12
C LEU A 5 -12.91 21.95 18.40
N TYR A 6 -12.44 20.79 17.94
CA TYR A 6 -11.02 20.58 17.66
C TYR A 6 -10.73 21.04 16.22
N PRO A 7 -10.32 22.30 15.97
CA PRO A 7 -9.75 22.69 14.69
C PRO A 7 -8.47 21.89 14.43
N TYR A 8 -8.12 21.72 13.15
CA TYR A 8 -6.80 21.17 12.79
C TYR A 8 -5.71 21.94 13.54
N PRO A 9 -4.86 21.28 14.36
CA PRO A 9 -3.73 21.94 14.98
C PRO A 9 -2.84 22.55 13.90
N ALA A 10 -2.45 23.81 14.06
CA ALA A 10 -1.55 24.51 13.15
C ALA A 10 -0.13 23.90 13.13
N GLU A 11 0.18 23.01 14.08
CA GLU A 11 1.50 22.43 14.33
C GLU A 11 1.78 21.14 13.52
N LEU A 12 0.94 20.78 12.55
CA LEU A 12 1.18 19.62 11.68
C LEU A 12 1.65 19.97 10.26
N ASP A 13 1.87 21.27 9.99
CA ASP A 13 2.43 21.77 8.73
C ASP A 13 3.78 22.51 8.92
N SER A 14 4.42 22.41 10.10
CA SER A 14 5.82 22.82 10.26
C SER A 14 6.71 21.61 10.02
N ASP A 15 7.44 21.64 8.91
CA ASP A 15 8.60 20.79 8.65
C ASP A 15 9.81 21.23 9.52
N ASP A 16 9.57 21.61 10.77
CA ASP A 16 10.57 22.18 11.68
C ASP A 16 10.54 21.46 13.04
N GLU A 17 11.74 21.17 13.54
CA GLU A 17 12.07 20.14 14.52
C GLU A 17 11.45 20.32 15.92
N GLY A 18 11.05 19.21 16.55
CA GLY A 18 10.58 19.21 17.93
C GLY A 18 10.00 17.89 18.46
N SER A 19 10.80 16.82 18.43
CA SER A 19 10.71 15.65 19.34
C SER A 19 9.33 14.98 19.56
N ILE A 20 8.89 14.22 18.56
CA ILE A 20 8.72 12.76 18.62
C ILE A 20 9.00 12.30 17.18
N GLU A 21 10.25 11.92 16.90
CA GLU A 21 10.64 11.28 15.64
C GLU A 21 9.95 9.92 15.56
N TYR A 22 8.74 9.87 15.00
CA TYR A 22 8.31 8.66 14.32
C TYR A 22 8.98 8.66 12.96
N ASP A 23 10.18 8.09 12.98
CA ASP A 23 11.06 7.96 11.86
C ASP A 23 10.39 7.09 10.79
N TRP A 24 9.97 7.72 9.70
CA TRP A 24 9.48 7.01 8.52
C TRP A 24 10.57 6.18 7.87
N GLU A 25 11.84 6.42 8.20
CA GLU A 25 13.01 5.68 7.73
C GLU A 25 13.31 4.44 8.59
N ASN A 26 12.82 4.40 9.84
CA ASN A 26 13.03 3.26 10.75
C ASN A 26 11.95 2.17 10.64
N ASP A 27 10.81 2.46 9.99
CA ASP A 27 10.03 1.40 9.34
C ASP A 27 10.84 0.97 8.13
N SER A 28 11.74 0.00 8.31
CA SER A 28 12.54 -0.60 7.25
C SER A 28 11.64 -1.36 6.26
N GLN A 29 10.80 -0.63 5.51
CA GLN A 29 10.46 -0.94 4.14
C GLN A 29 11.72 -0.75 3.30
N ILE A 30 12.74 -1.58 3.58
CA ILE A 30 13.88 -1.85 2.71
C ILE A 30 13.35 -1.97 1.28
N ASP A 31 14.01 -1.25 0.41
CA ASP A 31 13.64 -0.84 -0.93
C ASP A 31 12.85 -1.91 -1.73
N ASP A 32 11.69 -1.52 -2.27
CA ASP A 32 11.04 -2.22 -3.39
C ASP A 32 11.80 -2.00 -4.71
N ASP A 33 12.94 -1.31 -4.69
CA ASP A 33 13.70 -0.83 -5.83
C ASP A 33 14.93 -1.71 -6.08
N GLY A 34 14.67 -2.97 -6.41
CA GLY A 34 15.62 -3.80 -7.16
C GLY A 34 15.51 -3.65 -8.67
N LEU A 35 14.66 -2.75 -9.18
CA LEU A 35 14.47 -2.51 -10.61
C LEU A 35 14.17 -1.02 -10.88
N SER A 36 15.15 -0.34 -11.48
CA SER A 36 15.03 0.98 -12.07
C SER A 36 13.84 1.02 -13.04
N PHE A 37 12.79 1.75 -12.70
CA PHE A 37 11.88 2.29 -13.69
C PHE A 37 12.25 3.77 -13.86
N ASP A 38 12.91 4.07 -14.97
CA ASP A 38 13.09 5.43 -15.47
C ASP A 38 11.72 6.11 -15.57
N MET A 39 11.42 6.96 -14.59
CA MET A 39 10.29 7.89 -14.60
C MET A 39 10.78 9.27 -15.03
N ASP A 40 11.46 9.31 -16.17
CA ASP A 40 11.73 10.57 -16.87
C ASP A 40 10.82 10.70 -18.10
N ARG A 41 10.21 11.88 -18.21
CA ARG A 41 9.38 12.41 -19.30
C ARG A 41 7.87 12.16 -19.26
N LEU A 42 7.21 12.89 -18.36
CA LEU A 42 5.96 13.57 -18.67
C LEU A 42 6.06 15.06 -18.26
N GLN A 43 6.98 15.77 -18.92
CA GLN A 43 6.96 17.23 -18.96
C GLN A 43 6.12 17.67 -20.16
N ILE A 44 4.98 18.29 -19.84
CA ILE A 44 4.16 19.05 -20.77
C ILE A 44 5.03 20.19 -21.33
N ARG A 45 5.20 20.18 -22.65
CA ARG A 45 5.93 21.20 -23.43
C ARG A 45 5.34 22.60 -23.17
N GLY A 46 6.13 23.49 -22.59
CA GLY A 46 6.00 24.95 -22.70
C GLY A 46 7.22 25.48 -23.46
N GLY A 47 6.98 26.34 -24.46
CA GLY A 47 7.91 26.73 -25.51
C GLY A 47 9.18 27.49 -25.08
N SER A 48 10.11 27.48 -26.04
CA SER A 48 11.46 28.03 -26.05
C SER A 48 11.60 29.50 -25.68
N ALA A 49 12.70 29.84 -25.00
CA ALA A 49 13.35 31.15 -25.10
C ALA A 49 14.88 31.00 -24.91
N VAL A 50 15.63 31.58 -25.85
CA VAL A 50 17.10 31.61 -25.96
C VAL A 50 17.66 32.81 -25.18
N PRO A 51 18.86 32.75 -24.56
CA PRO A 51 19.41 33.88 -23.82
C PRO A 51 20.41 34.74 -24.62
N GLY A 52 20.27 36.06 -24.48
CA GLY A 52 21.39 36.99 -24.24
C GLY A 52 21.88 37.87 -25.40
N THR A 53 21.64 39.19 -25.31
CA THR A 53 22.69 40.24 -25.30
C THR A 53 22.09 41.62 -24.95
N PRO A 54 22.87 42.54 -24.31
CA PRO A 54 22.38 43.81 -23.77
C PRO A 54 22.60 44.99 -24.73
N LEU A 55 21.63 45.90 -24.81
CA LEU A 55 21.83 47.22 -25.43
C LEU A 55 21.18 48.32 -24.60
N SER A 56 21.98 49.36 -24.35
CA SER A 56 21.61 50.63 -23.73
C SER A 56 20.70 51.45 -24.64
N GLY A 57 19.70 52.11 -24.08
CA GLY A 57 18.88 53.10 -24.81
C GLY A 57 17.99 53.90 -23.87
N THR A 58 18.04 55.22 -24.04
CA THR A 58 17.39 56.36 -23.37
C THR A 58 15.89 56.24 -23.00
N PRO A 59 15.41 57.06 -22.02
CA PRO A 59 14.03 57.00 -21.55
C PRO A 59 13.04 57.80 -22.44
N PRO A 60 11.83 57.29 -22.72
CA PRO A 60 10.74 58.06 -23.32
C PRO A 60 9.77 58.62 -22.24
N PRO A 61 8.85 59.53 -22.62
CA PRO A 61 8.27 60.49 -21.69
C PRO A 61 7.10 59.95 -20.86
N ARG A 62 6.84 60.69 -19.78
CA ARG A 62 5.82 60.51 -18.74
C ARG A 62 4.41 60.37 -19.34
N ALA A 63 3.86 59.16 -19.29
CA ALA A 63 2.46 58.91 -19.59
C ALA A 63 1.57 59.22 -18.38
N THR A 64 0.48 59.93 -18.64
CA THR A 64 -0.56 60.35 -17.70
C THR A 64 -1.35 59.16 -17.15
N ARG A 65 -1.66 59.25 -15.86
CA ARG A 65 -2.39 58.25 -15.05
C ARG A 65 -3.87 58.20 -15.48
N PRO A 66 -4.44 57.03 -15.84
CA PRO A 66 -5.88 56.89 -16.00
C PRO A 66 -6.56 56.83 -14.61
N PRO A 67 -7.86 57.19 -14.52
CA PRO A 67 -8.55 57.31 -13.24
C PRO A 67 -8.73 55.95 -12.57
N ASN A 68 -8.73 55.99 -11.24
CA ASN A 68 -8.96 54.86 -10.33
C ASN A 68 -10.18 54.04 -10.77
N ASN A 69 -9.93 52.85 -11.32
CA ASN A 69 -10.97 51.83 -11.44
C ASN A 69 -11.14 51.17 -10.08
N THR A 70 -12.30 51.38 -9.50
CA THR A 70 -12.78 50.75 -8.27
C THR A 70 -12.55 49.24 -8.35
N THR A 71 -11.63 48.73 -7.54
CA THR A 71 -11.39 47.30 -7.39
C THR A 71 -12.65 46.65 -6.83
N ALA A 72 -13.44 46.04 -7.71
CA ALA A 72 -14.42 45.06 -7.30
C ALA A 72 -13.69 43.97 -6.51
N HIS A 73 -13.96 43.89 -5.20
CA HIS A 73 -13.56 42.76 -4.39
C HIS A 73 -14.19 41.49 -4.99
N LEU A 74 -13.42 40.78 -5.83
CA LEU A 74 -13.75 39.45 -6.29
C LEU A 74 -13.84 38.56 -5.06
N CYS A 75 -15.06 38.33 -4.56
CA CYS A 75 -15.31 37.37 -3.50
C CYS A 75 -14.75 36.01 -3.95
N ALA A 76 -13.82 35.46 -3.18
CA ALA A 76 -13.28 34.14 -3.45
C ALA A 76 -14.43 33.12 -3.55
N PRO A 77 -14.38 32.18 -4.51
CA PRO A 77 -15.45 31.20 -4.68
C PRO A 77 -15.67 30.43 -3.38
N PRO A 78 -16.94 30.13 -3.02
CA PRO A 78 -17.24 29.45 -1.77
C PRO A 78 -16.53 28.09 -1.72
N LYS A 79 -15.82 27.85 -0.62
CA LYS A 79 -15.13 26.57 -0.41
C LYS A 79 -16.16 25.44 -0.40
N PRO A 80 -15.90 24.34 -1.09
CA PRO A 80 -16.85 23.23 -1.16
C PRO A 80 -17.07 22.59 0.21
N LEU A 81 -18.23 21.93 0.37
CA LEU A 81 -18.60 21.25 1.60
C LEU A 81 -17.82 19.94 1.80
N CYS A 82 -17.60 19.60 3.07
CA CYS A 82 -16.98 18.35 3.50
C CYS A 82 -17.78 17.14 3.01
N VAL A 83 -17.09 16.18 2.38
CA VAL A 83 -17.75 14.98 1.82
C VAL A 83 -18.29 14.02 2.89
N ALA A 84 -17.80 14.10 4.13
CA ALA A 84 -18.21 13.24 5.23
C ALA A 84 -19.39 13.79 6.04
N CYS A 85 -19.35 15.08 6.46
CA CYS A 85 -20.43 15.66 7.28
C CYS A 85 -21.42 16.52 6.49
N LYS A 86 -21.07 16.96 5.27
CA LYS A 86 -21.85 17.87 4.42
C LYS A 86 -22.26 19.21 5.07
N ALA A 87 -21.82 19.51 6.29
CA ALA A 87 -22.22 20.69 7.07
C ALA A 87 -21.17 21.82 7.08
N ARG A 88 -19.88 21.48 7.00
CA ARG A 88 -18.77 22.45 7.07
C ARG A 88 -17.98 22.47 5.77
N SER A 89 -17.42 23.62 5.40
CA SER A 89 -16.48 23.72 4.28
C SER A 89 -15.23 22.88 4.54
N VAL A 90 -14.60 22.40 3.45
CA VAL A 90 -13.37 21.62 3.54
C VAL A 90 -12.20 22.43 4.11
N TYR A 91 -11.28 21.74 4.77
CA TYR A 91 -10.02 22.31 5.23
C TYR A 91 -9.00 22.29 4.09
N LYS A 92 -8.37 23.44 3.78
CA LYS A 92 -7.36 23.57 2.70
C LYS A 92 -7.77 22.82 1.42
N ASN A 93 -6.91 21.92 0.93
CA ASN A 93 -7.13 21.09 -0.27
C ASN A 93 -7.69 19.69 0.05
N TYR A 94 -8.17 19.47 1.27
CA TYR A 94 -8.78 18.20 1.66
C TYR A 94 -10.21 18.07 1.13
N VAL A 95 -10.75 16.86 1.17
CA VAL A 95 -12.17 16.59 0.92
C VAL A 95 -13.00 16.64 2.21
N THR A 96 -12.35 16.77 3.37
CA THR A 96 -12.99 16.80 4.68
C THR A 96 -12.67 18.08 5.46
N CYS A 97 -13.49 18.40 6.46
CA CYS A 97 -13.33 19.60 7.29
C CYS A 97 -12.47 19.40 8.55
N SER A 98 -12.22 18.16 8.97
CA SER A 98 -11.54 17.82 10.23
C SER A 98 -10.93 16.42 10.19
N LEU A 99 -10.07 16.12 11.18
CA LEU A 99 -9.52 14.78 11.41
C LEU A 99 -10.62 13.74 11.64
N ALA A 100 -11.62 14.05 12.47
CA ALA A 100 -12.76 13.17 12.70
C ALA A 100 -13.52 12.84 11.40
N CYS A 101 -13.68 13.83 10.51
CA CYS A 101 -14.35 13.60 9.23
C CYS A 101 -13.51 12.76 8.25
N ILE A 102 -12.18 12.89 8.23
CA ILE A 102 -11.35 12.01 7.39
C ILE A 102 -11.28 10.60 7.96
N GLU A 103 -11.24 10.44 9.28
CA GLU A 103 -11.31 9.13 9.92
C GLU A 103 -12.63 8.42 9.60
N LYS A 104 -13.75 9.14 9.71
CA LYS A 104 -15.06 8.64 9.28
C LYS A 104 -15.07 8.23 7.81
N LEU A 105 -14.53 9.07 6.92
CA LEU A 105 -14.43 8.74 5.49
C LEU A 105 -13.57 7.49 5.24
N CYS A 106 -12.46 7.32 5.96
CA CYS A 106 -11.58 6.16 5.82
C CYS A 106 -12.22 4.87 6.34
N LYS A 107 -13.02 4.94 7.41
CA LYS A 107 -13.67 3.77 8.05
C LYS A 107 -14.96 3.37 7.34
N ASP A 108 -15.83 4.33 7.10
CA ASP A 108 -17.19 4.10 6.62
C ASP A 108 -17.30 4.23 5.10
N GLY A 109 -16.28 4.82 4.47
CA GLY A 109 -16.35 5.25 3.07
C GLY A 109 -17.24 6.49 2.89
N PRO A 110 -17.47 6.91 1.63
CA PRO A 110 -18.46 7.95 1.35
C PRO A 110 -19.86 7.44 1.68
N VAL A 111 -20.68 8.29 2.31
CA VAL A 111 -22.08 7.98 2.64
C VAL A 111 -22.91 7.67 1.39
N ASP A 112 -22.57 8.31 0.27
CA ASP A 112 -23.24 8.14 -1.02
C ASP A 112 -22.35 7.32 -1.96
N THR A 113 -22.76 6.08 -2.24
CA THR A 113 -22.04 5.13 -3.09
C THR A 113 -22.20 5.41 -4.58
N THR A 114 -23.13 6.30 -4.98
CA THR A 114 -23.31 6.76 -6.36
C THR A 114 -22.26 7.79 -6.77
N MET A 115 -21.52 8.34 -5.80
CA MET A 115 -20.49 9.35 -6.01
C MET A 115 -19.15 8.71 -6.41
N CYS A 116 -18.38 9.44 -7.21
CA CYS A 116 -17.02 9.11 -7.63
C CYS A 116 -16.18 8.64 -6.43
N THR A 117 -15.53 7.49 -6.56
CA THR A 117 -14.71 6.90 -5.48
C THR A 117 -13.41 7.66 -5.20
N TYR A 118 -13.01 8.55 -6.12
CA TYR A 118 -11.83 9.40 -5.95
C TYR A 118 -12.16 10.78 -5.39
N CYS A 119 -13.03 11.55 -6.07
CA CYS A 119 -13.29 12.93 -5.67
C CYS A 119 -14.46 13.09 -4.68
N HIS A 120 -15.37 12.11 -4.63
CA HIS A 120 -16.62 12.13 -3.84
C HIS A 120 -17.50 13.38 -4.01
N ARG A 121 -17.39 14.05 -5.17
CA ARG A 121 -18.05 15.35 -5.47
C ARG A 121 -19.00 15.30 -6.65
N ARG A 122 -18.84 14.31 -7.53
CA ARG A 122 -19.62 14.12 -8.75
C ARG A 122 -20.07 12.67 -8.80
N THR A 123 -21.24 12.44 -9.38
CA THR A 123 -21.75 11.10 -9.62
C THR A 123 -20.80 10.31 -10.54
N LYS A 124 -20.76 9.00 -10.34
CA LYS A 124 -20.00 8.08 -11.19
C LYS A 124 -20.61 8.06 -12.60
N ILE A 125 -19.78 7.84 -13.60
CA ILE A 125 -20.25 7.47 -14.93
C ILE A 125 -20.80 6.03 -14.85
N THR A 126 -21.91 5.73 -15.51
CA THR A 126 -22.50 4.37 -15.53
C THR A 126 -21.45 3.33 -15.90
N GLY A 127 -21.32 2.29 -15.07
CA GLY A 127 -20.35 1.22 -15.26
C GLY A 127 -18.90 1.57 -14.89
N LYS A 128 -18.63 2.76 -14.33
CA LYS A 128 -17.30 3.18 -13.86
C LYS A 128 -17.34 3.59 -12.39
N ASP A 129 -16.18 3.59 -11.74
CA ASP A 129 -16.04 4.05 -10.35
C ASP A 129 -15.77 5.55 -10.21
N GLN A 130 -15.45 6.21 -11.32
CA GLN A 130 -15.05 7.61 -11.34
C GLN A 130 -15.98 8.46 -12.22
N CYS A 131 -16.05 9.76 -11.92
CA CYS A 131 -16.88 10.73 -12.62
C CYS A 131 -16.29 11.25 -13.94
N GLY A 132 -15.11 10.77 -14.36
CA GLY A 132 -14.41 11.26 -15.55
C GLY A 132 -12.96 10.81 -15.58
N GLU A 133 -12.31 11.03 -16.72
CA GLU A 133 -10.96 10.55 -17.03
C GLU A 133 -9.91 11.05 -16.03
N THR A 134 -9.92 12.34 -15.67
CA THR A 134 -9.00 12.89 -14.66
C THR A 134 -9.10 12.19 -13.31
N CYS A 135 -10.32 11.85 -12.86
CA CYS A 135 -10.50 11.11 -11.61
C CYS A 135 -10.09 9.64 -11.75
N ALA A 136 -10.32 9.03 -12.93
CA ALA A 136 -9.85 7.68 -13.21
C ALA A 136 -8.32 7.59 -13.19
N GLU A 137 -7.62 8.55 -13.80
CA GLU A 137 -6.16 8.59 -13.81
C GLU A 137 -5.57 8.80 -12.42
N ASN A 138 -6.09 9.78 -11.69
CA ASN A 138 -5.64 10.02 -10.31
C ASN A 138 -5.96 8.84 -9.37
N ALA A 139 -7.03 8.09 -9.63
CA ALA A 139 -7.37 6.91 -8.84
C ALA A 139 -6.32 5.79 -8.98
N LYS A 140 -5.57 5.72 -10.09
CA LYS A 140 -4.51 4.71 -10.30
C LYS A 140 -3.35 4.83 -9.30
N ILE A 141 -3.17 6.02 -8.73
CA ILE A 141 -2.09 6.33 -7.79
C ILE A 141 -2.62 6.76 -6.42
N ALA A 142 -3.91 6.58 -6.16
CA ALA A 142 -4.54 7.05 -4.93
C ALA A 142 -4.08 6.28 -3.68
N CYS A 143 -4.20 6.91 -2.53
CA CYS A 143 -4.06 6.28 -1.24
C CYS A 143 -5.05 5.12 -1.11
N LEU A 144 -4.59 3.94 -0.72
CA LEU A 144 -5.46 2.77 -0.59
C LEU A 144 -6.50 2.90 0.52
N LEU A 145 -6.23 3.73 1.53
CA LEU A 145 -7.16 3.98 2.63
C LEU A 145 -8.21 5.04 2.27
N CYS A 146 -7.77 6.29 2.05
CA CYS A 146 -8.72 7.39 1.86
C CYS A 146 -9.21 7.55 0.42
N LYS A 147 -8.52 6.97 -0.57
CA LYS A 147 -8.85 6.98 -2.00
C LYS A 147 -8.99 8.36 -2.66
N VAL A 148 -8.69 9.45 -1.95
CA VAL A 148 -8.94 10.84 -2.39
C VAL A 148 -7.69 11.66 -2.68
N ARG A 149 -6.52 11.13 -2.33
CA ARG A 149 -5.21 11.79 -2.49
C ARG A 149 -4.23 10.81 -3.09
N PRO A 150 -3.23 11.27 -3.85
CA PRO A 150 -2.16 10.40 -4.32
C PRO A 150 -1.42 9.77 -3.12
N ARG A 151 -0.97 8.54 -3.30
CA ARG A 151 -0.09 7.83 -2.36
C ARG A 151 1.24 8.58 -2.22
N ASN A 152 1.87 8.47 -1.06
CA ASN A 152 3.17 9.10 -0.84
C ASN A 152 4.29 8.24 -1.44
N ARG A 153 4.80 8.62 -2.61
CA ARG A 153 5.95 7.99 -3.29
C ARG A 153 5.89 6.45 -3.25
N ARG A 154 6.74 5.82 -2.45
CA ARG A 154 6.87 4.36 -2.32
C ARG A 154 5.77 3.73 -1.45
N TYR A 155 5.16 4.50 -0.56
CA TYR A 155 4.08 4.02 0.31
C TYR A 155 2.76 3.82 -0.45
N HIS A 156 1.84 3.06 0.15
CA HIS A 156 0.49 2.86 -0.37
C HIS A 156 -0.55 3.82 0.23
N LEU A 157 -0.12 4.66 1.18
CA LEU A 157 -0.95 5.64 1.88
C LEU A 157 -0.43 7.05 1.59
N CYS A 158 -1.29 8.07 1.67
CA CYS A 158 -0.91 9.45 1.31
C CYS A 158 -0.11 10.21 2.38
N GLY A 159 -0.02 9.72 3.63
CA GLY A 159 0.70 10.42 4.71
C GLY A 159 0.37 9.94 6.13
N LYS A 160 0.92 10.66 7.13
CA LYS A 160 0.85 10.36 8.58
C LYS A 160 -0.56 10.04 9.07
N THR A 161 -1.55 10.86 8.70
CA THR A 161 -2.94 10.65 9.12
C THR A 161 -3.51 9.32 8.65
N CYS A 162 -3.36 8.98 7.36
CA CYS A 162 -3.86 7.71 6.83
C CYS A 162 -3.09 6.52 7.39
N LYS A 163 -1.76 6.65 7.59
CA LYS A 163 -0.97 5.62 8.28
C LYS A 163 -1.50 5.38 9.70
N SER A 164 -1.66 6.44 10.49
CA SER A 164 -2.17 6.32 11.87
C SER A 164 -3.56 5.68 11.92
N ILE A 165 -4.50 6.10 11.06
CA ILE A 165 -5.83 5.49 11.00
C ILE A 165 -5.75 4.01 10.63
N ALA A 166 -4.94 3.66 9.61
CA ALA A 166 -4.77 2.28 9.19
C ALA A 166 -4.18 1.41 10.31
N THR A 167 -3.09 1.87 10.94
CA THR A 167 -2.40 1.17 12.03
C THR A 167 -3.29 0.98 13.27
N LYS A 168 -4.13 1.98 13.60
CA LYS A 168 -5.13 1.88 14.68
C LYS A 168 -6.29 0.92 14.36
N SER A 169 -6.50 0.61 13.09
CA SER A 169 -7.59 -0.26 12.63
C SER A 169 -7.10 -1.68 12.31
N THR A 170 -5.89 -2.03 12.75
CA THR A 170 -5.28 -3.33 12.46
C THR A 170 -5.94 -4.48 13.23
N PRO A 171 -5.87 -5.73 12.72
CA PRO A 171 -5.44 -6.10 11.37
C PRO A 171 -6.40 -5.53 10.32
N LEU A 172 -5.86 -4.81 9.34
CA LEU A 172 -6.66 -4.13 8.31
C LEU A 172 -6.31 -4.70 6.94
N ILE A 173 -7.34 -5.08 6.20
CA ILE A 173 -7.21 -5.59 4.83
C ILE A 173 -7.88 -4.59 3.89
N LEU A 174 -7.09 -3.95 3.04
CA LEU A 174 -7.56 -2.95 2.08
C LEU A 174 -7.62 -3.53 0.68
N GLU A 175 -8.81 -3.55 0.07
CA GLU A 175 -8.95 -3.96 -1.33
C GLU A 175 -8.20 -2.97 -2.24
N ILE A 176 -7.35 -3.51 -3.09
CA ILE A 176 -6.60 -2.75 -4.10
C ILE A 176 -7.42 -2.77 -5.40
N PRO A 177 -7.93 -1.62 -5.87
CA PRO A 177 -8.72 -1.58 -7.10
C PRO A 177 -7.93 -2.07 -8.30
N LYS A 178 -8.58 -2.81 -9.21
CA LYS A 178 -7.97 -3.19 -10.49
C LYS A 178 -7.60 -1.94 -11.30
N GLY A 179 -6.40 -1.94 -11.89
CA GLY A 179 -5.83 -0.78 -12.60
C GLY A 179 -5.16 0.25 -11.68
N HIS A 180 -5.11 -0.02 -10.37
CA HIS A 180 -4.23 0.72 -9.46
C HIS A 180 -2.78 0.25 -9.62
N MET A 181 -1.80 1.15 -9.57
CA MET A 181 -0.37 0.80 -9.73
C MET A 181 0.09 -0.33 -8.79
N THR A 182 -0.34 -0.32 -7.53
CA THR A 182 -0.05 -1.41 -6.58
C THR A 182 -0.65 -2.74 -7.02
N TYR A 183 -1.84 -2.74 -7.63
CA TYR A 183 -2.44 -3.95 -8.19
C TYR A 183 -1.56 -4.49 -9.32
N ASP A 184 -1.18 -3.62 -10.27
CA ASP A 184 -0.38 -3.99 -11.43
C ASP A 184 0.99 -4.53 -11.02
N MET A 185 1.60 -3.95 -9.98
CA MET A 185 2.86 -4.40 -9.41
C MET A 185 2.74 -5.81 -8.81
N VAL A 186 1.72 -6.10 -8.00
CA VAL A 186 1.50 -7.44 -7.43
C VAL A 186 1.15 -8.44 -8.51
N GLU A 187 0.27 -8.09 -9.45
CA GLU A 187 -0.10 -8.92 -10.58
C GLU A 187 1.12 -9.26 -11.44
N THR A 188 1.98 -8.28 -11.71
CA THR A 188 3.23 -8.48 -12.45
C THR A 188 4.18 -9.42 -11.72
N LYS A 189 4.36 -9.26 -10.40
CA LYS A 189 5.17 -10.18 -9.57
C LYS A 189 4.63 -11.61 -9.66
N PHE A 190 3.32 -11.78 -9.53
CA PHE A 190 2.66 -13.09 -9.67
C PHE A 190 2.88 -13.72 -11.05
N LYS A 191 2.63 -12.96 -12.13
CA LYS A 191 2.79 -13.41 -13.52
C LYS A 191 4.24 -13.76 -13.86
N LYS A 192 5.20 -12.91 -13.47
CA LYS A 192 6.63 -13.13 -13.72
C LYS A 192 7.16 -14.35 -12.95
N GLY A 193 6.65 -14.58 -11.74
CA GLY A 193 6.97 -15.78 -10.96
C GLY A 193 6.33 -17.06 -11.49
N TRP A 194 5.39 -16.97 -12.44
CA TRP A 194 4.69 -18.14 -12.97
C TRP A 194 5.55 -18.84 -14.01
N SER A 195 6.34 -19.83 -13.56
CA SER A 195 7.28 -20.52 -14.44
C SER A 195 6.75 -21.84 -14.99
N ALA A 196 5.53 -22.28 -14.66
CA ALA A 196 5.04 -23.58 -15.13
C ALA A 196 4.79 -23.61 -16.65
N PRO A 197 5.17 -24.69 -17.36
CA PRO A 197 4.73 -24.87 -18.75
C PRO A 197 3.21 -25.03 -18.80
N ALA A 198 2.57 -24.53 -19.85
CA ALA A 198 1.10 -24.54 -20.01
C ALA A 198 0.49 -25.95 -19.88
N THR A 199 1.29 -27.00 -20.15
CA THR A 199 0.91 -28.41 -20.00
C THR A 199 0.70 -28.87 -18.56
N ARG A 200 1.20 -28.13 -17.54
CA ARG A 200 0.95 -28.41 -16.12
C ARG A 200 -0.24 -27.63 -15.53
N GLY A 201 -1.00 -26.94 -16.37
CA GLY A 201 -2.20 -26.19 -16.00
C GLY A 201 -2.09 -24.71 -16.34
N PRO A 202 -3.22 -24.05 -16.62
CA PRO A 202 -3.25 -22.62 -16.93
C PRO A 202 -2.87 -21.80 -15.70
N GLN A 203 -2.27 -20.64 -15.93
CA GLN A 203 -2.12 -19.63 -14.89
C GLN A 203 -3.51 -19.18 -14.41
N PRO A 204 -3.81 -19.22 -13.09
CA PRO A 204 -5.10 -18.84 -12.57
C PRO A 204 -5.36 -17.34 -12.76
N THR A 205 -6.63 -16.98 -12.86
CA THR A 205 -7.04 -15.58 -13.00
C THR A 205 -7.13 -14.94 -11.62
N ILE A 206 -6.44 -13.81 -11.42
CA ILE A 206 -6.58 -13.03 -10.20
C ILE A 206 -7.95 -12.36 -10.20
N SER A 207 -8.74 -12.65 -9.16
CA SER A 207 -10.03 -12.02 -8.92
C SER A 207 -9.87 -10.73 -8.12
N LYS A 208 -9.11 -10.77 -7.02
CA LYS A 208 -8.89 -9.62 -6.12
C LYS A 208 -7.48 -9.62 -5.51
N ILE A 209 -6.99 -8.43 -5.21
CA ILE A 209 -5.75 -8.21 -4.46
C ILE A 209 -6.05 -7.29 -3.29
N TYR A 210 -5.52 -7.62 -2.11
CA TYR A 210 -5.65 -6.82 -0.91
C TYR A 210 -4.27 -6.47 -0.34
N LYS A 211 -4.12 -5.26 0.19
CA LYS A 211 -3.00 -4.86 1.05
C LYS A 211 -3.32 -5.24 2.50
N ILE A 212 -2.41 -5.94 3.14
CA ILE A 212 -2.49 -6.27 4.57
C ILE A 212 -1.72 -5.19 5.34
N ILE A 213 -2.31 -4.71 6.42
CA ILE A 213 -1.69 -3.79 7.38
C ILE A 213 -1.73 -4.45 8.74
N GLU A 214 -0.55 -4.64 9.32
CA GLU A 214 -0.32 -5.22 10.64
C GLU A 214 0.18 -4.14 11.63
N ASN A 215 0.01 -4.41 12.92
CA ASN A 215 0.59 -3.63 14.01
C ASN A 215 0.93 -4.59 15.16
N ASP A 216 2.21 -4.71 15.48
CA ASP A 216 2.69 -5.64 16.51
C ASP A 216 2.08 -5.32 17.89
N GLU A 217 1.87 -4.04 18.23
CA GLU A 217 1.22 -3.67 19.48
C GLU A 217 -0.22 -4.19 19.59
N PHE A 218 -0.94 -4.23 18.46
CA PHE A 218 -2.29 -4.76 18.39
C PHE A 218 -2.30 -6.29 18.48
N LEU A 219 -1.32 -6.95 17.85
CA LEU A 219 -1.25 -8.41 17.78
C LEU A 219 -0.77 -9.03 19.10
N ARG A 220 0.11 -8.36 19.84
CA ARG A 220 0.78 -8.89 21.04
C ARG A 220 -0.19 -9.42 22.13
N PRO A 221 -1.27 -8.72 22.54
CA PRO A 221 -2.19 -9.26 23.54
C PRO A 221 -2.88 -10.56 23.10
N TYR A 222 -3.25 -10.65 21.81
CA TYR A 222 -3.83 -11.86 21.25
C TYR A 222 -2.82 -13.01 21.28
N GLU A 223 -1.57 -12.76 20.90
CA GLU A 223 -0.51 -13.78 20.92
C GLU A 223 -0.23 -14.30 22.34
N LEU A 224 -0.12 -13.41 23.32
CA LEU A 224 0.06 -13.77 24.73
C LEU A 224 -1.13 -14.59 25.25
N TYR A 225 -2.35 -14.19 24.89
CA TYR A 225 -3.55 -14.97 25.23
C TYR A 225 -3.50 -16.35 24.60
N ARG A 226 -3.23 -16.45 23.30
CA ARG A 226 -3.13 -17.71 22.53
C ARG A 226 -2.09 -18.66 23.13
N GLN A 227 -0.90 -18.16 23.48
CA GLN A 227 0.14 -18.95 24.13
C GLN A 227 -0.33 -19.51 25.48
N ARG A 228 -1.05 -18.70 26.27
CA ARG A 228 -1.54 -19.09 27.60
C ARG A 228 -2.68 -20.10 27.54
N VAL A 229 -3.65 -19.94 26.64
CA VAL A 229 -4.87 -20.77 26.66
C VAL A 229 -4.76 -22.08 25.86
N GLY A 230 -3.68 -22.26 25.11
CA GLY A 230 -3.50 -23.40 24.21
C GLY A 230 -4.56 -23.45 23.11
N PRO A 231 -4.46 -24.38 22.14
CA PRO A 231 -5.43 -24.48 21.07
C PRO A 231 -6.75 -25.06 21.58
N LYS A 232 -7.64 -24.20 22.09
CA LYS A 232 -9.04 -24.57 22.40
C LYS A 232 -9.98 -24.39 21.21
N GLU A 233 -9.54 -23.72 20.15
CA GLU A 233 -10.32 -23.56 18.93
C GLU A 233 -9.61 -24.25 17.75
N SER A 234 -10.36 -25.17 17.14
CA SER A 234 -10.10 -25.71 15.82
C SER A 234 -10.17 -24.57 14.79
N TYR A 235 -9.08 -23.83 14.63
CA TYR A 235 -8.95 -22.89 13.53
C TYR A 235 -8.56 -23.68 12.28
N SER A 236 -9.57 -24.16 11.56
CA SER A 236 -9.40 -25.00 10.36
C SER A 236 -8.69 -24.29 9.18
N CYS A 237 -8.47 -22.97 9.26
CA CYS A 237 -7.90 -22.18 8.17
C CYS A 237 -6.56 -21.51 8.54
N GLY A 238 -5.46 -22.03 7.98
CA GLY A 238 -4.12 -21.46 8.17
C GLY A 238 -3.98 -20.02 7.67
N LEU A 239 -4.65 -19.65 6.58
CA LEU A 239 -4.65 -18.29 6.06
C LEU A 239 -5.29 -17.31 7.05
N CYS A 240 -6.45 -17.65 7.62
CA CYS A 240 -7.13 -16.80 8.60
C CYS A 240 -6.25 -16.57 9.83
N ASN A 241 -5.49 -17.57 10.26
CA ASN A 241 -4.55 -17.43 11.37
C ASN A 241 -3.42 -16.46 11.02
N ILE A 242 -2.81 -16.61 9.84
CA ILE A 242 -1.76 -15.69 9.39
C ILE A 242 -2.26 -14.25 9.32
N LEU A 243 -3.47 -14.02 8.79
CA LEU A 243 -4.05 -12.67 8.71
C LEU A 243 -4.37 -12.05 10.09
N LYS A 244 -4.60 -12.87 11.11
CA LYS A 244 -4.94 -12.42 12.47
C LYS A 244 -3.74 -12.25 13.38
N THR A 245 -2.65 -12.98 13.13
CA THR A 245 -1.56 -13.16 14.11
C THR A 245 -0.18 -13.18 13.46
N SER A 246 -0.08 -12.82 12.19
CA SER A 246 1.08 -13.08 11.35
C SER A 246 1.49 -14.56 11.30
N PHE A 247 2.64 -14.84 10.70
CA PHE A 247 3.20 -16.19 10.64
C PHE A 247 3.69 -16.67 12.01
N ASN A 248 3.54 -17.97 12.27
CA ASN A 248 4.05 -18.60 13.48
C ASN A 248 4.65 -19.97 13.18
N VAL A 249 5.97 -20.12 13.39
CA VAL A 249 6.75 -21.35 13.20
C VAL A 249 6.27 -22.46 14.13
N ASP A 250 5.81 -22.14 15.34
CA ASP A 250 5.40 -23.15 16.34
C ASP A 250 4.18 -23.97 15.90
N VAL A 251 3.35 -23.41 15.02
CA VAL A 251 2.18 -24.11 14.45
C VAL A 251 2.44 -24.64 13.04
N ALA A 252 3.66 -24.46 12.50
CA ALA A 252 4.03 -25.01 11.21
C ALA A 252 4.10 -26.54 11.27
N LYS A 253 3.80 -27.19 10.14
CA LYS A 253 3.91 -28.64 10.00
C LYS A 253 5.38 -29.06 10.11
N GLY A 254 5.67 -30.06 10.92
CA GLY A 254 7.04 -30.54 11.16
C GLY A 254 7.61 -31.48 10.10
N ASN A 255 6.82 -31.89 9.11
CA ASN A 255 7.19 -32.87 8.09
C ASN A 255 7.62 -32.24 6.74
N GLY A 256 7.95 -30.95 6.74
CA GLY A 256 8.55 -30.31 5.56
C GLY A 256 9.95 -30.87 5.27
N ALA A 257 10.38 -30.79 4.01
CA ALA A 257 11.66 -31.36 3.56
C ALA A 257 12.91 -30.68 4.14
N PHE A 258 12.73 -29.56 4.85
CA PHE A 258 13.76 -28.84 5.60
C PHE A 258 13.35 -28.62 7.06
N GLY A 259 12.45 -29.48 7.57
CA GLY A 259 11.95 -29.43 8.95
C GLY A 259 10.79 -28.46 9.19
N LYS A 260 10.55 -28.19 10.47
CA LYS A 260 9.47 -27.32 10.96
C LYS A 260 9.85 -25.84 10.75
N ALA A 261 9.24 -25.23 9.74
CA ALA A 261 9.57 -23.87 9.31
C ALA A 261 8.45 -23.26 8.46
N ILE A 262 8.62 -22.00 8.07
CA ILE A 262 7.74 -21.32 7.10
C ILE A 262 8.40 -21.39 5.72
N TYR A 263 7.66 -21.91 4.75
CA TYR A 263 8.12 -22.13 3.38
C TYR A 263 7.52 -21.09 2.45
N THR A 264 8.36 -20.47 1.62
CA THR A 264 7.98 -19.50 0.60
C THR A 264 8.69 -19.84 -0.72
N SER A 265 8.29 -19.17 -1.81
CA SER A 265 8.83 -19.41 -3.14
C SER A 265 8.74 -18.13 -3.96
N THR A 266 9.73 -17.86 -4.80
CA THR A 266 9.63 -16.78 -5.80
C THR A 266 8.92 -17.29 -7.06
N ALA A 267 8.86 -18.60 -7.27
CA ALA A 267 7.98 -19.24 -8.25
C ALA A 267 6.54 -19.29 -7.75
N SER A 268 5.65 -18.50 -8.35
CA SER A 268 4.25 -18.35 -7.90
C SER A 268 3.43 -19.61 -8.15
N ASN A 269 3.75 -20.40 -9.18
CA ASN A 269 3.14 -21.70 -9.44
C ASN A 269 3.51 -22.76 -8.39
N LYS A 270 4.69 -22.68 -7.78
CA LYS A 270 5.08 -23.54 -6.65
C LYS A 270 4.27 -23.19 -5.41
N ALA A 271 4.12 -21.90 -5.08
CA ALA A 271 3.25 -21.49 -3.98
C ALA A 271 1.78 -21.83 -4.26
N PHE A 272 1.33 -21.67 -5.51
CA PHE A 272 -0.02 -22.01 -5.94
C PHE A 272 -0.34 -23.50 -5.84
N SER A 273 0.63 -24.42 -5.96
CA SER A 273 0.35 -25.85 -5.76
C SER A 273 -0.05 -26.20 -4.32
N PHE A 274 0.16 -25.29 -3.36
CA PHE A 274 -0.34 -25.39 -1.99
C PHE A 274 -1.67 -24.64 -1.78
N CYS A 275 -2.18 -23.99 -2.82
CA CYS A 275 -3.51 -23.40 -2.84
C CYS A 275 -4.53 -24.46 -3.31
N GLY A 276 -5.75 -24.43 -2.74
CA GLY A 276 -6.88 -25.19 -3.28
C GLY A 276 -7.45 -24.59 -4.58
N ALA A 277 -8.49 -25.20 -5.14
CA ALA A 277 -9.07 -24.81 -6.44
C ALA A 277 -9.59 -23.35 -6.52
N ALA A 278 -10.11 -22.78 -5.43
CA ALA A 278 -10.52 -21.37 -5.31
C ALA A 278 -9.47 -20.56 -4.52
N GLY A 279 -8.20 -20.81 -4.82
CA GLY A 279 -7.06 -20.52 -3.96
C GLY A 279 -6.91 -19.07 -3.50
N ALA A 280 -6.29 -18.91 -2.34
CA ALA A 280 -5.80 -17.63 -1.85
C ALA A 280 -4.30 -17.76 -1.58
N MET A 281 -3.51 -16.77 -1.99
CA MET A 281 -2.06 -16.76 -1.82
C MET A 281 -1.60 -15.46 -1.18
N LEU A 282 -0.60 -15.57 -0.32
CA LEU A 282 0.08 -14.42 0.28
C LEU A 282 1.31 -14.07 -0.54
N LEU A 283 1.48 -12.79 -0.85
CA LEU A 283 2.77 -12.22 -1.24
C LEU A 283 3.38 -11.58 0.00
N THR A 284 4.55 -12.07 0.40
CA THR A 284 5.17 -11.76 1.68
C THR A 284 6.45 -10.96 1.49
N LYS A 285 6.83 -10.20 2.53
CA LYS A 285 8.20 -9.70 2.68
C LYS A 285 8.97 -10.70 3.52
N VAL A 286 10.16 -11.07 3.06
CA VAL A 286 10.99 -12.10 3.69
C VAL A 286 12.40 -11.56 3.89
N VAL A 287 12.93 -11.67 5.10
CA VAL A 287 14.31 -11.31 5.46
C VAL A 287 15.09 -12.61 5.62
N LEU A 288 16.13 -12.78 4.79
CA LEU A 288 16.86 -14.05 4.71
C LEU A 288 18.08 -14.13 5.62
N GLY A 289 18.63 -12.98 6.06
CA GLY A 289 19.89 -12.94 6.79
C GLY A 289 20.99 -13.71 6.04
N LYS A 290 21.76 -14.52 6.76
CA LYS A 290 22.75 -15.43 6.20
C LYS A 290 22.08 -16.72 5.72
N VAL A 291 22.10 -16.92 4.40
CA VAL A 291 21.45 -18.05 3.73
C VAL A 291 22.35 -19.29 3.69
N LYS A 292 21.82 -20.44 4.09
CA LYS A 292 22.38 -21.75 3.75
C LYS A 292 21.77 -22.21 2.42
N GLN A 293 22.60 -22.30 1.39
CA GLN A 293 22.22 -22.97 0.15
C GLN A 293 22.34 -24.49 0.32
N VAL A 294 21.30 -25.21 -0.08
CA VAL A 294 21.24 -26.68 -0.06
C VAL A 294 20.98 -27.23 -1.46
N ASN A 295 21.46 -28.44 -1.74
CA ASN A 295 21.36 -29.06 -3.05
C ASN A 295 20.50 -30.33 -3.05
N GLY A 296 20.12 -30.83 -1.88
CA GLY A 296 19.29 -32.01 -1.72
C GLY A 296 18.15 -31.83 -0.74
N TRP A 297 17.08 -32.60 -0.95
CA TRP A 297 16.00 -32.72 0.03
C TRP A 297 16.53 -33.31 1.33
N ASN A 298 16.03 -32.82 2.47
CA ASN A 298 16.41 -33.28 3.80
C ASN A 298 17.92 -33.17 4.11
N GLU A 299 18.68 -32.36 3.35
CA GLU A 299 20.09 -32.06 3.65
C GLU A 299 20.22 -31.42 5.05
N VAL A 300 19.22 -30.63 5.42
CA VAL A 300 19.06 -30.03 6.75
C VAL A 300 17.60 -30.16 7.17
N MET A 301 17.34 -30.38 8.46
CA MET A 301 15.98 -30.52 9.02
C MET A 301 15.65 -29.44 10.06
N SER A 302 16.48 -28.40 10.12
CA SER A 302 16.33 -27.19 10.94
C SER A 302 17.29 -26.13 10.41
N CYS A 303 17.19 -24.89 10.92
CA CYS A 303 18.16 -23.84 10.59
C CYS A 303 19.56 -24.24 11.06
N PRO A 304 20.55 -24.38 10.16
CA PRO A 304 21.90 -24.76 10.58
C PRO A 304 22.56 -23.68 11.43
N PRO A 305 23.43 -24.04 12.39
CA PRO A 305 24.15 -23.06 13.20
C PRO A 305 24.89 -22.00 12.36
N GLY A 306 24.70 -20.74 12.72
CA GLY A 306 25.33 -19.61 12.03
C GLY A 306 24.68 -19.22 10.70
N PHE A 307 23.44 -19.63 10.45
CA PHE A 307 22.58 -19.21 9.35
C PHE A 307 21.21 -18.78 9.88
N ASP A 308 20.47 -18.01 9.08
CA ASP A 308 19.13 -17.48 9.42
C ASP A 308 18.02 -18.10 8.57
N SER A 309 18.39 -18.62 7.38
CA SER A 309 17.46 -19.20 6.42
C SER A 309 18.11 -20.29 5.57
N VAL A 310 17.26 -21.07 4.89
CA VAL A 310 17.68 -22.09 3.92
C VAL A 310 17.05 -21.76 2.57
N VAL A 311 17.82 -21.88 1.49
CA VAL A 311 17.32 -21.77 0.12
C VAL A 311 17.65 -23.06 -0.64
N PHE A 312 16.65 -23.57 -1.33
CA PHE A 312 16.74 -24.75 -2.19
C PHE A 312 16.26 -24.39 -3.60
N ASP A 313 17.19 -24.22 -4.53
CA ASP A 313 16.88 -23.92 -5.92
C ASP A 313 16.65 -25.21 -6.73
N ARG A 314 15.39 -25.63 -6.80
CA ARG A 314 15.01 -26.79 -7.63
C ARG A 314 14.83 -26.37 -9.08
N LYS A 315 15.79 -26.72 -9.93
CA LYS A 315 15.69 -26.54 -11.38
C LYS A 315 15.06 -27.75 -12.06
N PHE A 316 14.11 -27.52 -12.96
CA PHE A 316 13.57 -28.52 -13.88
C PHE A 316 13.61 -27.95 -15.30
N GLY A 317 14.67 -28.29 -16.06
CA GLY A 317 14.96 -27.62 -17.33
C GLY A 317 15.21 -26.12 -17.11
N THR A 318 14.45 -25.27 -17.79
CA THR A 318 14.52 -23.81 -17.66
C THR A 318 13.67 -23.26 -16.50
N HIS A 319 12.90 -24.11 -15.82
CA HIS A 319 12.00 -23.70 -14.74
C HIS A 319 12.71 -23.75 -13.39
N ASN A 320 12.58 -22.69 -12.59
CA ASN A 320 12.99 -22.67 -11.19
C ASN A 320 11.75 -22.79 -10.30
N LEU A 321 11.77 -23.76 -9.38
CA LEU A 321 10.77 -23.97 -8.32
C LEU A 321 11.47 -23.84 -6.97
N ASN A 322 12.06 -22.68 -6.74
CA ASN A 322 12.84 -22.44 -5.54
C ASN A 322 11.96 -22.57 -4.29
N GLU A 323 12.58 -22.98 -3.19
CA GLU A 323 11.99 -22.94 -1.87
C GLU A 323 12.90 -22.12 -0.97
N THR A 324 12.31 -21.13 -0.32
CA THR A 324 12.97 -20.24 0.62
C THR A 324 12.33 -20.48 1.98
N ILE A 325 13.13 -20.94 2.94
CA ILE A 325 12.68 -21.44 4.23
C ILE A 325 13.22 -20.53 5.33
N VAL A 326 12.32 -20.02 6.16
CA VAL A 326 12.66 -19.20 7.33
C VAL A 326 12.18 -19.85 8.62
N TYR A 327 12.99 -19.72 9.67
CA TYR A 327 12.80 -20.41 10.95
C TYR A 327 12.46 -19.45 12.10
N SER A 328 12.24 -18.17 11.80
CA SER A 328 11.81 -17.14 12.76
C SER A 328 10.50 -16.51 12.29
N ASN A 329 9.61 -16.19 13.23
CA ASN A 329 8.39 -15.44 12.95
C ASN A 329 8.71 -14.05 12.40
N ASP A 330 9.81 -13.43 12.84
CA ASP A 330 10.20 -12.07 12.47
C ASP A 330 10.86 -11.97 11.09
N ALA A 331 11.26 -13.11 10.53
CA ALA A 331 11.85 -13.16 9.20
C ALA A 331 10.81 -12.98 8.07
N ILE A 332 9.51 -12.91 8.38
CA ILE A 332 8.47 -12.86 7.36
C ILE A 332 7.22 -12.10 7.82
N ARG A 333 6.64 -11.29 6.91
CA ARG A 333 5.36 -10.60 7.11
C ARG A 333 4.46 -10.73 5.88
N PRO A 334 3.15 -11.02 6.05
CA PRO A 334 2.20 -11.01 4.96
C PRO A 334 1.93 -9.58 4.50
N VAL A 335 2.17 -9.29 3.21
CA VAL A 335 2.06 -7.91 2.68
C VAL A 335 0.84 -7.76 1.80
N PHE A 336 0.58 -8.74 0.94
CA PHE A 336 -0.60 -8.76 0.09
C PHE A 336 -1.29 -10.12 0.13
N LEU A 337 -2.60 -10.10 -0.03
CA LEU A 337 -3.44 -11.27 -0.23
C LEU A 337 -3.99 -11.26 -1.66
N ILE A 338 -3.73 -12.32 -2.40
CA ILE A 338 -4.19 -12.53 -3.77
C ILE A 338 -5.28 -13.61 -3.74
N ILE A 339 -6.44 -13.32 -4.32
CA ILE A 339 -7.57 -14.24 -4.45
C ILE A 339 -7.72 -14.61 -5.92
N PHE A 340 -7.85 -15.91 -6.20
CA PHE A 340 -8.05 -16.45 -7.55
C PHE A 340 -9.52 -16.85 -7.78
N GLN A 341 -9.90 -17.00 -9.05
CA GLN A 341 -11.16 -17.59 -9.48
C GLN A 341 -10.94 -18.64 -10.57
#